data_AF-A0A3B9AKV7-F1
#
_entry.id   AF-A0A3B9AKV7-F1
#
_cell.length_a   1.000
_cell.length_b   1.000
_cell.length_c   1.000
_cell.angle_alpha   90.00
_cell.angle_beta   90.00
_cell.angle_gamma   90.00
#
_symmetry.space_group_name_H-M   'P 1'
#
loop_
_entity.id
_entity.type
_entity.pdbx_description
1 polymer ?
#
loop_
_entity_poly.entity_id
_entity_poly.type
_entity_poly.pdbx_seq_one_letter_code
_entity_poly.pdbx_strand_id
1 'polypeptide(L)'
;MGGEKSIALVEVLNPSESFEARFLPGKIYPKRNSGQVLLVSDALVDDHFWGNCIAAVAETVPFRNIITPESPRSYGPMRHSSDQQPPTGALNTLYKTGKLQLLKRGSVLYPASGNVKSITDPLNAQVQFRQIGYNHYFTF
;
A
#
# COMPACT_ATOMS: atom_id res chain seq x y z
N MET A 1 5.36 -13.15 11.36
CA MET A 1 4.72 -12.66 12.59
C MET A 1 3.30 -12.26 12.27
N GLY A 2 2.33 -12.72 13.07
CA GLY A 2 0.90 -12.54 12.82
C GLY A 2 0.19 -13.88 12.72
N GLY A 3 -0.84 -14.09 13.54
CA GLY A 3 -1.53 -15.38 13.72
C GLY A 3 -0.74 -16.42 14.52
N GLU A 4 -1.44 -17.19 15.35
CA GLU A 4 -0.97 -18.46 15.94
C GLU A 4 0.27 -18.40 16.85
N LYS A 5 0.50 -17.30 17.58
CA LYS A 5 1.64 -17.14 18.53
C LYS A 5 3.01 -17.41 17.88
N SER A 6 3.15 -17.13 16.59
CA SER A 6 4.41 -17.30 15.86
C SER A 6 5.49 -16.35 16.40
N ILE A 7 6.60 -16.90 16.87
CA ILE A 7 7.77 -16.12 17.30
C ILE A 7 8.71 -15.95 16.09
N ALA A 8 9.26 -14.75 15.91
CA ALA A 8 10.32 -14.50 14.95
C ALA A 8 11.49 -13.82 15.65
N LEU A 9 12.71 -14.24 15.32
CA LEU A 9 13.91 -13.52 15.69
C LEU A 9 14.02 -12.29 14.78
N VAL A 10 14.18 -11.12 15.37
CA VAL A 10 14.38 -9.86 14.64
C VAL A 10 15.80 -9.40 14.88
N GLU A 11 16.58 -9.34 13.81
CA GLU A 11 17.93 -8.79 13.81
C GLU A 11 17.92 -7.49 13.00
N VAL A 12 18.41 -6.41 13.61
CA VAL A 12 18.57 -5.13 12.92
C VAL A 12 20.00 -5.07 12.42
N LEU A 13 20.17 -5.36 11.13
CA LEU A 13 21.44 -5.18 10.46
C LEU A 13 21.57 -3.72 10.01
N ASN A 14 22.77 -3.15 10.14
CA ASN A 14 23.12 -1.89 9.48
C ASN A 14 23.67 -2.22 8.08
N PRO A 15 22.85 -2.17 7.02
CA PRO A 15 23.34 -2.51 5.69
C PRO A 15 24.35 -1.47 5.20
N SER A 16 25.35 -1.92 4.46
CA SER A 16 26.34 -1.06 3.80
C SER A 16 25.77 -0.25 2.63
N GLU A 17 24.56 -0.61 2.16
CA GLU A 17 23.85 0.05 1.07
C GLU A 17 22.44 0.44 1.53
N SER A 18 21.88 1.50 0.95
CA SER A 18 20.49 1.88 1.22
C SER A 18 19.52 0.80 0.75
N PHE A 19 18.34 0.76 1.36
CA PHE A 19 17.28 -0.18 0.97
C PHE A 19 16.95 -0.02 -0.53
N GLU A 20 16.83 1.21 -1.01
CA GLU A 20 16.52 1.55 -2.40
C GLU A 20 17.57 0.99 -3.37
N ALA A 21 18.85 1.01 -3.00
CA ALA A 21 19.95 0.49 -3.83
C ALA A 21 19.93 -1.05 -3.98
N ARG A 22 19.33 -1.76 -3.01
CA ARG A 22 19.10 -3.21 -3.09
C ARG A 22 17.91 -3.57 -3.98
N PHE A 23 16.92 -2.69 -4.03
CA PHE A 23 15.66 -2.91 -4.75
C PHE A 23 15.61 -2.19 -6.10
N LEU A 24 16.76 -2.05 -6.78
CA LEU A 24 16.80 -1.43 -8.10
C LEU A 24 16.07 -2.28 -9.14
N PRO A 25 15.14 -1.71 -9.93
CA PRO A 25 14.36 -2.44 -10.93
C PRO A 25 15.23 -3.24 -11.91
N GLY A 26 16.37 -2.68 -12.34
CA GLY A 26 17.32 -3.35 -13.25
C GLY A 26 18.06 -4.55 -12.65
N LYS A 27 18.17 -4.65 -11.32
CA LYS A 27 18.74 -5.82 -10.63
C LYS A 27 17.73 -6.96 -10.53
N ILE A 28 16.45 -6.63 -10.31
CA ILE A 28 15.40 -7.61 -10.07
C ILE A 28 14.76 -8.09 -11.38
N TYR A 29 14.64 -7.21 -12.38
CA TYR A 29 13.96 -7.50 -13.65
C TYR A 29 14.79 -7.00 -14.85
N PRO A 30 15.82 -7.76 -15.28
CA PRO A 30 16.78 -7.31 -16.29
C PRO A 30 16.25 -7.24 -17.74
N LYS A 31 15.03 -7.73 -18.01
CA LYS A 31 14.45 -7.82 -19.37
C LYS A 31 12.98 -7.38 -19.46
N ARG A 32 12.63 -6.22 -18.90
CA ARG A 32 11.27 -5.67 -19.00
C ARG A 32 11.20 -4.49 -19.98
N ASN A 33 10.10 -4.41 -20.72
CA ASN A 33 9.79 -3.25 -21.56
C ASN A 33 9.65 -1.99 -20.70
N SER A 34 10.18 -0.88 -21.20
CA SER A 34 10.08 0.42 -20.56
C SER A 34 8.66 0.98 -20.64
N GLY A 35 8.33 1.86 -19.70
CA GLY A 35 7.04 2.57 -19.64
C GLY A 35 5.97 1.85 -18.83
N GLN A 36 6.30 0.96 -17.90
CA GLN A 36 5.31 0.24 -17.08
C GLN A 36 5.58 0.38 -15.58
N VAL A 37 4.52 0.27 -14.78
CA VAL A 37 4.58 0.33 -13.31
C VAL A 37 4.23 -1.04 -12.74
N LEU A 38 5.11 -1.60 -11.91
CA LEU A 38 4.88 -2.85 -11.18
C LEU A 38 4.65 -2.55 -9.70
N LEU A 39 3.52 -2.99 -9.16
CA LEU A 39 3.26 -2.88 -7.73
C LEU A 39 4.09 -3.90 -6.95
N VAL A 40 4.85 -3.45 -5.94
CA VAL A 40 5.60 -4.34 -5.02
C VAL A 40 4.88 -4.53 -3.68
N SER A 41 3.93 -3.67 -3.37
CA SER A 41 2.96 -3.86 -2.29
C SER A 41 1.54 -3.63 -2.81
N ASP A 42 0.54 -4.04 -2.03
CA ASP A 42 -0.85 -3.76 -2.39
C ASP A 42 -1.07 -2.23 -2.41
N ALA A 43 -1.95 -1.73 -3.27
CA ALA A 43 -2.11 -0.30 -3.48
C ALA A 43 -3.57 0.16 -3.42
N LEU A 44 -3.82 1.24 -2.67
CA LEU A 44 -5.06 1.98 -2.75
C LEU A 44 -5.01 2.93 -3.94
N VAL A 45 -6.06 2.89 -4.76
CA VAL A 45 -6.27 3.79 -5.90
C VAL A 45 -7.70 4.35 -5.84
N ASP A 46 -7.91 5.51 -6.46
CA ASP A 46 -9.25 6.10 -6.59
C ASP A 46 -10.00 5.55 -7.81
N ASP A 47 -11.29 5.90 -7.92
CA ASP A 47 -12.16 5.43 -9.01
C ASP A 47 -11.73 5.95 -10.39
N HIS A 48 -11.04 7.09 -10.45
CA HIS A 48 -10.59 7.72 -11.70
C HIS A 48 -9.24 7.15 -12.17
N PHE A 49 -8.56 6.38 -11.33
CA PHE A 49 -7.24 5.82 -11.60
C PHE A 49 -7.18 5.02 -12.91
N TRP A 50 -8.24 4.31 -13.25
CA TRP A 50 -8.32 3.50 -14.45
C TRP A 50 -8.25 4.31 -15.74
N GLY A 51 -8.68 5.59 -15.72
CA GLY A 51 -8.53 6.51 -16.84
C GLY A 51 -7.06 6.83 -17.18
N ASN A 52 -6.14 6.60 -16.23
CA ASN A 52 -4.71 6.80 -16.45
C ASN A 52 -4.01 5.58 -17.08
N CYS A 53 -4.72 4.46 -17.22
CA CYS A 53 -4.18 3.20 -17.73
C CYS A 53 -4.73 2.89 -19.12
N ILE A 54 -3.87 2.55 -20.09
CA ILE A 54 -4.33 1.93 -21.35
C ILE A 54 -4.67 0.46 -21.14
N ALA A 55 -3.95 -0.20 -20.25
CA ALA A 55 -4.15 -1.59 -19.87
C ALA A 55 -3.64 -1.81 -18.45
N ALA A 56 -4.17 -2.84 -17.79
CA ALA A 56 -3.70 -3.29 -16.50
C ALA A 56 -3.84 -4.81 -16.39
N VAL A 57 -2.82 -5.46 -15.86
CA VAL A 57 -2.90 -6.84 -15.36
C VAL A 57 -2.93 -6.73 -13.86
N ALA A 58 -4.13 -6.74 -13.28
CA ALA A 58 -4.34 -6.48 -11.87
C ALA A 58 -5.42 -7.36 -11.26
N GLU A 59 -5.21 -7.73 -10.00
CA GLU A 59 -6.22 -8.34 -9.14
C GLU A 59 -6.51 -7.40 -7.97
N THR A 60 -7.62 -7.61 -7.26
CA THR A 60 -7.92 -6.87 -6.04
C THR A 60 -7.84 -7.75 -4.80
N VAL A 61 -7.49 -7.14 -3.67
CA VAL A 61 -7.47 -7.79 -2.36
C VAL A 61 -8.25 -6.94 -1.34
N PRO A 62 -9.06 -7.58 -0.47
CA PRO A 62 -9.82 -6.87 0.54
C PRO A 62 -8.90 -6.42 1.67
N PHE A 63 -9.13 -5.20 2.15
CA PHE A 63 -8.35 -4.58 3.21
C PHE A 63 -9.23 -3.82 4.20
N ARG A 64 -8.76 -3.71 5.44
CA ARG A 64 -9.36 -2.87 6.49
C ARG A 64 -8.28 -2.27 7.37
N ASN A 65 -8.35 -0.97 7.59
CA ASN A 65 -7.50 -0.29 8.55
C ASN A 65 -8.05 -0.44 9.98
N ILE A 66 -7.14 -0.45 10.95
CA ILE A 66 -7.45 -0.23 12.35
C ILE A 66 -7.07 1.20 12.68
N ILE A 67 -8.03 1.98 13.15
CA ILE A 67 -7.81 3.35 13.64
C ILE A 67 -7.58 3.25 15.15
N THR A 68 -6.39 3.65 15.57
CA THR A 68 -5.97 3.67 16.97
C THR A 68 -5.97 5.13 17.45
N PRO A 69 -6.68 5.44 18.54
CA PRO A 69 -6.53 6.73 19.23
C PRO A 69 -5.11 6.99 19.69
N GLU A 70 -4.74 8.25 19.95
CA GLU A 70 -3.47 8.56 20.64
C GLU A 70 -3.37 7.95 22.05
N SER A 71 -4.50 7.73 22.73
CA SER A 71 -4.54 7.16 24.08
C SER A 71 -5.74 6.22 24.27
N PRO A 72 -5.69 4.98 23.73
CA PRO A 72 -6.78 4.02 23.90
C PRO A 72 -6.82 3.54 25.35
N ARG A 73 -7.99 3.65 26.00
CA ARG A 73 -8.21 3.10 27.35
C ARG A 73 -8.59 1.61 27.32
N SER A 74 -8.98 1.10 26.15
CA SER A 74 -9.36 -0.30 25.97
C SER A 74 -9.00 -0.80 24.57
N TYR A 75 -8.35 -1.96 24.53
CA TYR A 75 -8.12 -2.78 23.31
C TYR A 75 -9.28 -3.78 23.07
N GLY A 76 -10.35 -3.70 23.88
CA GLY A 76 -11.60 -4.46 23.75
C GLY A 76 -12.42 -4.10 22.51
N PRO A 77 -13.64 -4.66 22.35
CA PRO A 77 -14.22 -4.95 21.04
C PRO A 77 -14.22 -3.73 20.11
N MET A 78 -13.53 -3.90 18.98
CA MET A 78 -13.34 -2.86 17.97
C MET A 78 -14.68 -2.44 17.38
N ARG A 79 -14.93 -1.13 17.33
CA ARG A 79 -16.14 -0.57 16.71
C ARG A 79 -15.94 -0.41 15.19
N HIS A 80 -17.03 -0.37 14.44
CA HIS A 80 -16.97 -0.06 13.01
C HIS A 80 -17.08 1.45 12.78
N SER A 81 -16.20 2.01 11.97
CA SER A 81 -16.36 3.34 11.37
C SER A 81 -16.82 3.15 9.93
N SER A 82 -17.90 3.84 9.53
CA SER A 82 -18.29 3.93 8.11
C SER A 82 -17.23 4.68 7.31
N ASP A 83 -16.54 5.61 7.95
CA ASP A 83 -15.65 6.54 7.31
C ASP A 83 -14.20 6.06 7.44
N GLN A 84 -13.37 6.37 6.45
CA GLN A 84 -11.91 6.21 6.57
C GLN A 84 -11.30 7.16 7.61
N GLN A 85 -12.11 8.04 8.21
CA GLN A 85 -11.73 8.97 9.25
C GLN A 85 -12.13 8.47 10.64
N PRO A 86 -11.35 8.80 11.67
CA PRO A 86 -11.77 8.62 13.05
C PRO A 86 -13.06 9.41 13.31
N PRO A 87 -14.04 8.85 14.05
CA PRO A 87 -15.21 9.62 14.47
C PRO A 87 -14.79 10.87 15.26
N THR A 88 -15.49 11.98 15.06
CA THR A 88 -15.28 13.25 15.75
C THR A 88 -15.68 13.13 17.23
N GLY A 89 -14.71 12.90 18.11
CA GLY A 89 -14.90 12.79 19.56
C GLY A 89 -13.73 12.06 20.23
N ALA A 90 -13.71 12.03 21.57
CA ALA A 90 -12.67 11.32 22.31
C ALA A 90 -12.68 9.82 21.94
N LEU A 91 -11.63 9.41 21.21
CA LEU A 91 -11.47 8.03 20.77
C LEU A 91 -10.91 7.22 21.94
N ASN A 92 -11.80 6.60 22.73
CA ASN A 92 -11.37 5.80 23.89
C ASN A 92 -11.11 4.33 23.51
N THR A 93 -11.36 3.96 22.24
CA THR A 93 -11.49 2.58 21.75
C THR A 93 -10.98 2.50 20.32
N LEU A 94 -10.54 1.31 19.90
CA LEU A 94 -10.12 1.01 18.54
C LEU A 94 -11.31 0.95 17.56
N TYR A 95 -11.09 1.43 16.33
CA TYR A 95 -12.08 1.34 15.24
C TYR A 95 -11.54 0.56 14.05
N LYS A 96 -12.42 -0.12 13.32
CA LYS A 96 -12.14 -0.71 12.01
C LYS A 96 -12.83 0.09 10.93
N THR A 97 -12.11 0.41 9.86
CA THR A 97 -12.71 1.06 8.68
C THR A 97 -13.64 0.10 7.93
N GLY A 98 -14.42 0.67 7.00
CA GLY A 98 -15.04 -0.06 5.91
C GLY A 98 -14.04 -0.94 5.14
N LYS A 99 -14.55 -1.96 4.44
CA LYS A 99 -13.74 -2.77 3.52
C LYS A 99 -13.30 -1.90 2.36
N LEU A 100 -11.99 -1.83 2.14
CA LEU A 100 -11.38 -1.26 0.95
C LEU A 100 -10.97 -2.40 0.02
N GLN A 101 -10.93 -2.12 -1.27
CA GLN A 101 -10.36 -3.01 -2.27
C GLN A 101 -9.07 -2.38 -2.76
N LEU A 102 -7.96 -3.03 -2.50
CA LEU A 102 -6.64 -2.59 -2.96
C LEU A 102 -6.28 -3.36 -4.22
N LEU A 103 -5.50 -2.74 -5.10
CA LEU A 103 -4.79 -3.48 -6.15
C LEU A 103 -3.75 -4.39 -5.50
N LYS A 104 -3.71 -5.64 -5.91
CA LYS A 104 -2.81 -6.64 -5.38
C LYS A 104 -1.36 -6.37 -5.83
N ARG A 105 -0.39 -6.61 -4.96
CA ARG A 105 1.03 -6.65 -5.31
C ARG A 105 1.28 -7.60 -6.48
N GLY A 106 2.23 -7.26 -7.33
CA GLY A 106 2.50 -7.97 -8.59
C GLY A 106 1.66 -7.48 -9.77
N SER A 107 0.67 -6.60 -9.55
CA SER A 107 -0.08 -5.97 -10.65
C SER A 107 0.85 -5.13 -11.52
N VAL A 108 0.62 -5.19 -12.83
CA VAL A 108 1.36 -4.43 -13.85
C VAL A 108 0.42 -3.43 -14.51
N LEU A 109 0.82 -2.17 -14.53
CA LEU A 109 0.01 -1.05 -14.98
C LEU A 109 0.70 -0.36 -16.15
N TYR A 110 -0.04 -0.12 -17.23
CA TYR A 110 0.45 0.50 -18.46
C TYR A 110 -0.17 1.89 -18.62
N PRO A 111 0.62 2.97 -18.65
CA PRO A 111 0.11 4.34 -18.71
C PRO A 111 -0.51 4.66 -20.07
N ALA A 112 -1.68 5.31 -20.07
CA ALA A 112 -2.38 5.68 -21.29
C ALA A 112 -1.64 6.73 -22.13
N SER A 113 -0.94 7.65 -21.47
CA SER A 113 -0.19 8.74 -22.09
C SER A 113 1.25 8.36 -22.44
N GLY A 114 1.68 7.13 -22.18
CA GLY A 114 3.10 6.72 -22.22
C GLY A 114 3.95 7.34 -21.10
N ASN A 115 3.36 8.15 -20.21
CA ASN A 115 4.03 8.77 -19.08
C ASN A 115 3.68 8.04 -17.78
N VAL A 116 4.65 7.35 -17.18
CA VAL A 116 4.46 6.63 -15.91
C VAL A 116 3.96 7.52 -14.77
N LYS A 117 4.17 8.85 -14.83
CA LYS A 117 3.68 9.79 -13.82
C LYS A 117 2.16 9.79 -13.67
N SER A 118 1.41 9.54 -14.75
CA SER A 118 -0.06 9.46 -14.66
C SER A 118 -0.52 8.33 -13.74
N ILE A 119 0.30 7.30 -13.54
CA ILE A 119 0.05 6.21 -12.61
C ILE A 119 0.71 6.49 -11.25
N THR A 120 1.95 6.97 -11.23
CA THR A 120 2.69 7.11 -9.98
C THR A 120 2.19 8.26 -9.12
N ASP A 121 1.73 9.37 -9.70
CA ASP A 121 1.30 10.54 -8.92
C ASP A 121 0.06 10.22 -8.04
N PRO A 122 -1.00 9.56 -8.55
CA PRO A 122 -2.10 9.07 -7.70
C PRO A 122 -1.63 8.11 -6.61
N LEU A 123 -0.69 7.21 -6.90
CA LEU A 123 -0.14 6.28 -5.90
C LEU A 123 0.62 7.04 -4.80
N ASN A 124 1.36 8.09 -5.18
CA ASN A 124 2.14 8.94 -4.27
C ASN A 124 1.24 9.85 -3.42
N ALA A 125 0.08 10.27 -3.95
CA ALA A 125 -0.88 11.11 -3.23
C ALA A 125 -1.48 10.41 -2.01
N GLN A 126 -1.51 9.07 -1.99
CA GLN A 126 -1.96 8.26 -0.84
C GLN A 126 -0.86 8.11 0.22
N VAL A 127 -0.38 9.23 0.76
CA VAL A 127 0.78 9.31 1.69
C VAL A 127 0.62 8.37 2.89
N GLN A 128 -0.58 8.32 3.46
CA GLN A 128 -0.89 7.48 4.62
C GLN A 128 -0.73 5.98 4.34
N PHE A 129 -1.04 5.50 3.13
CA PHE A 129 -0.83 4.10 2.74
C PHE A 129 0.66 3.81 2.52
N ARG A 130 1.41 4.77 1.97
CA ARG A 130 2.86 4.63 1.80
C ARG A 130 3.61 4.49 3.13
N GLN A 131 3.20 5.25 4.14
CA GLN A 131 3.78 5.21 5.48
C GLN A 131 3.64 3.84 6.16
N ILE A 132 2.59 3.08 5.83
CA ILE A 132 2.33 1.74 6.39
C ILE A 132 2.75 0.59 5.45
N GLY A 133 3.57 0.87 4.43
CA GLY A 133 4.15 -0.14 3.55
C GLY A 133 3.32 -0.55 2.32
N TYR A 134 2.27 0.21 2.00
CA TYR A 134 1.43 0.01 0.81
C TYR A 134 1.79 1.03 -0.29
N ASN A 135 1.20 0.93 -1.49
CA ASN A 135 1.41 1.86 -2.60
C ASN A 135 2.88 2.00 -3.08
N HIS A 136 3.72 0.98 -2.87
CA HIS A 136 5.09 0.96 -3.38
C HIS A 136 5.16 0.24 -4.72
N TYR A 137 6.02 0.73 -5.61
CA TYR A 137 6.13 0.24 -6.98
C TYR A 137 7.54 0.38 -7.54
N PHE A 138 7.78 -0.28 -8.67
CA PHE A 138 8.90 -0.04 -9.56
C PHE A 138 8.41 0.52 -10.89
N THR A 139 9.18 1.43 -11.47
CA THR A 139 9.03 1.91 -12.84
C THR A 139 10.11 1.27 -13.70
N PHE A 140 9.74 0.88 -14.92
CA PHE A 140 10.67 0.41 -15.96
C PHE A 140 10.62 1.35 -17.14
#